data_AF-A0A960WYL0-F1
#
_entry.id   AF-A0A960WYL0-F1
#
_cell.length_a   1.000
_cell.length_b   1.000
_cell.length_c   1.000
_cell.angle_alpha   90.00
_cell.angle_beta   90.00
_cell.angle_gamma   90.00
#
_symmetry.space_group_name_H-M   'P 1'
#
loop_
_entity.id
_entity.type
_entity.pdbx_description
1 polymer ?
#
loop_
_entity_poly.entity_id
_entity_poly.type
_entity_poly.pdbx_seq_one_letter_code
_entity_poly.pdbx_strand_id
1 'polypeptide(L)'
;MSRSHQPLHLFCIVLIALSAALMLSSCGDNTSDPEGTTAAEHPEGQPPSQAPILDGPQPTTQASTVFFLAADASVSHQASQILLLQSLARASSGLTLQIADARGNTATQATQLQQAASAKAAAIIIQPVNALDLA
;
A
#
# COMPACT_ATOMS: atom_id res chain seq x y z
N MET A 1 24.24 42.24 6.07
CA MET A 1 23.74 41.31 5.01
C MET A 1 23.38 40.02 5.72
N SER A 2 22.10 39.79 6.07
CA SER A 2 21.07 39.13 5.24
C SER A 2 21.53 37.72 4.81
N ARG A 3 20.92 36.59 5.15
CA ARG A 3 19.50 36.27 5.40
C ARG A 3 19.36 35.07 6.35
N SER A 4 18.58 35.24 7.40
CA SER A 4 17.93 34.19 8.20
C SER A 4 16.53 33.92 7.64
N HIS A 5 16.41 33.15 6.55
CA HIS A 5 15.12 32.84 5.90
C HIS A 5 15.03 31.41 5.36
N GLN A 6 15.42 30.39 6.13
CA GLN A 6 15.10 28.98 5.80
C GLN A 6 14.00 28.32 6.64
N PRO A 7 13.74 28.65 7.93
CA PRO A 7 12.71 27.93 8.68
C PRO A 7 11.28 28.33 8.28
N LEU A 8 11.10 29.53 7.70
CA LEU A 8 9.77 30.04 7.30
C LEU A 8 9.19 29.28 6.09
N HIS A 9 10.02 28.91 5.12
CA HIS A 9 9.56 28.19 3.93
C HIS A 9 9.14 26.75 4.24
N LEU A 10 9.87 26.07 5.14
CA LEU A 10 9.53 24.71 5.56
C LEU A 10 8.22 24.68 6.33
N PHE A 11 8.00 25.68 7.19
CA PHE A 11 6.76 25.81 7.96
C PHE A 11 5.54 26.09 7.07
N CYS A 12 5.68 26.95 6.04
CA CYS A 12 4.61 27.19 5.06
C CYS A 12 4.25 25.94 4.24
N ILE A 13 5.25 25.13 3.85
CA ILE A 13 5.00 23.90 3.08
C ILE A 13 4.23 22.86 3.91
N VAL A 14 4.59 22.70 5.19
CA VAL A 14 3.89 21.79 6.11
C VAL A 14 2.45 22.25 6.37
N LEU A 15 2.21 23.56 6.53
CA LEU A 15 0.86 24.11 6.71
C LEU A 15 -0.04 23.92 5.49
N ILE A 16 0.49 24.09 4.27
CA ILE A 16 -0.28 23.90 3.04
C ILE A 16 -0.66 22.42 2.87
N ALA A 17 0.26 21.50 3.15
CA ALA A 17 0.00 20.06 3.10
C ALA A 17 -1.06 19.64 4.14
N LEU A 18 -1.02 20.21 5.35
CA LEU A 18 -1.98 19.93 6.40
C LEU A 18 -3.39 20.47 6.08
N SER A 19 -3.47 21.64 5.43
CA SER A 19 -4.74 22.25 5.02
C SER A 19 -5.46 21.46 3.92
N ALA A 20 -4.70 20.89 2.97
CA ALA A 20 -5.26 20.06 1.90
C ALA A 20 -5.86 18.75 2.44
N ALA A 21 -5.25 18.16 3.48
CA ALA A 21 -5.77 16.97 4.15
C ALA A 21 -7.08 17.23 4.92
N LEU A 22 -7.23 18.42 5.51
CA LEU A 22 -8.45 18.83 6.22
C LEU A 22 -9.63 19.08 5.26
N MET A 23 -9.38 19.58 4.05
CA MET A 23 -10.43 19.84 3.04
C MET A 23 -11.03 18.55 2.46
N LEU A 24 -10.24 17.48 2.31
CA LEU A 24 -10.73 16.17 1.84
C LEU A 24 -11.57 15.41 2.90
N SER A 25 -11.49 15.82 4.16
CA SER A 25 -12.27 15.22 5.26
C SER A 25 -13.51 16.03 5.65
N SER A 26 -13.77 17.18 5.00
CA SER A 26 -14.90 18.08 5.32
C SER A 26 -16.01 18.08 4.26
N CYS A 27 -15.87 17.34 3.16
CA CYS A 27 -16.98 17.02 2.25
C CYS A 27 -17.68 15.75 2.73
N GLY A 28 -18.31 15.82 3.90
CA GLY A 28 -18.97 14.66 4.49
C GLY A 28 -19.73 14.91 5.79
N ASP A 29 -20.04 16.16 6.13
CA ASP A 29 -20.97 16.46 7.21
C ASP A 29 -21.85 17.65 6.79
N ASN A 30 -22.99 17.34 6.16
CA ASN A 30 -24.13 18.24 6.08
C ASN A 30 -25.14 17.78 7.15
N THR A 31 -24.77 17.88 8.43
CA THR A 31 -25.77 18.01 9.49
C THR A 31 -26.32 19.44 9.42
N SER A 32 -27.44 19.60 8.74
CA SER A 32 -28.33 20.75 8.92
C SER A 32 -29.65 20.21 9.47
N ASP A 33 -29.70 20.04 10.79
CA ASP A 33 -30.97 20.20 11.51
C ASP A 33 -31.00 21.63 12.03
N PRO A 34 -32.10 22.34 11.77
CA PRO A 34 -32.92 22.69 12.92
C PRO A 34 -34.39 22.34 12.71
N GLU A 35 -34.95 21.75 13.77
CA GLU A 35 -36.35 21.79 14.24
C GLU A 35 -37.45 22.19 13.24
N GLY A 36 -38.37 21.24 13.02
CA GLY A 36 -39.70 21.48 12.48
C GLY A 36 -40.61 20.26 12.64
N THR A 37 -41.17 20.07 13.84
CA THR A 37 -42.33 19.20 14.07
C THR A 37 -43.47 19.58 13.11
N THR A 38 -44.04 18.63 12.37
CA THR A 38 -45.49 18.28 12.34
C THR A 38 -45.72 17.05 11.44
N ALA A 39 -46.59 16.15 11.91
CA ALA A 39 -46.91 14.82 11.42
C ALA A 39 -47.59 14.75 10.02
N ALA A 40 -47.40 13.62 9.33
CA ALA A 40 -48.47 12.87 8.63
C ALA A 40 -47.97 11.51 8.09
N GLU A 41 -48.59 10.43 8.62
CA GLU A 41 -48.96 9.15 7.98
C GLU A 41 -47.99 8.40 7.03
N HIS A 42 -47.58 7.21 7.48
CA HIS A 42 -47.57 5.97 6.68
C HIS A 42 -48.99 5.35 6.86
N PRO A 43 -49.65 4.66 5.90
CA PRO A 43 -49.04 3.67 5.00
C PRO A 43 -49.71 3.52 3.61
N GLU A 44 -48.98 3.36 2.50
CA GLU A 44 -49.55 2.68 1.32
C GLU A 44 -48.48 2.26 0.29
N GLY A 45 -48.54 1.00 -0.17
CA GLY A 45 -48.00 0.57 -1.47
C GLY A 45 -46.65 -0.16 -1.49
N GLN A 46 -46.69 -1.50 -1.54
CA GLN A 46 -45.59 -2.37 -2.01
C GLN A 46 -45.70 -2.55 -3.56
N PRO A 47 -44.67 -3.03 -4.30
CA PRO A 47 -43.30 -2.57 -4.56
C PRO A 47 -43.11 -2.15 -6.07
N PRO A 48 -41.90 -1.81 -6.56
CA PRO A 48 -41.39 -2.66 -7.64
C PRO A 48 -39.90 -2.98 -7.55
N SER A 49 -39.59 -4.21 -7.96
CA SER A 49 -38.31 -4.78 -8.38
C SER A 49 -37.13 -3.80 -8.45
N GLN A 50 -36.22 -3.89 -7.48
CA GLN A 50 -34.88 -3.34 -7.64
C GLN A 50 -34.16 -4.15 -8.73
N ALA A 51 -33.79 -3.43 -9.81
CA ALA A 51 -33.04 -3.91 -10.95
C ALA A 51 -31.77 -4.66 -10.51
N PRO A 52 -31.25 -5.62 -11.31
CA PRO A 52 -29.97 -6.23 -11.03
C PRO A 52 -28.94 -5.11 -10.89
N ILE A 53 -28.29 -5.07 -9.73
CA ILE A 53 -27.08 -4.28 -9.52
C ILE A 53 -26.17 -4.69 -10.68
N LEU A 54 -25.99 -3.78 -11.65
CA LEU A 54 -24.91 -3.93 -12.60
C LEU A 54 -23.65 -3.98 -11.74
N ASP A 55 -23.13 -5.20 -11.58
CA ASP A 55 -21.77 -5.51 -11.15
C ASP A 55 -20.84 -4.71 -12.09
N GLY A 56 -20.68 -3.43 -11.79
CA GLY A 56 -19.55 -2.66 -12.26
C GLY A 56 -18.32 -3.43 -11.80
N PRO A 57 -17.25 -3.51 -12.62
CA PRO A 57 -16.13 -4.39 -12.34
C PRO A 57 -15.60 -4.09 -10.94
N GLN A 58 -15.94 -4.98 -9.99
CA GLN A 58 -15.34 -4.97 -8.67
C GLN A 58 -13.84 -5.03 -8.93
N PRO A 59 -13.03 -4.07 -8.45
CA PRO A 59 -11.61 -4.10 -8.69
C PRO A 59 -11.10 -5.42 -8.13
N THR A 60 -10.76 -6.35 -9.03
CA THR A 60 -10.11 -7.58 -8.66
C THR A 60 -8.74 -7.16 -8.20
N THR A 61 -8.58 -6.95 -6.89
CA THR A 61 -7.26 -6.83 -6.27
C THR A 61 -6.56 -8.16 -6.49
N GLN A 62 -5.89 -8.31 -7.63
CA GLN A 62 -4.98 -9.42 -7.88
C GLN A 62 -3.85 -9.28 -6.87
N ALA A 63 -3.81 -10.24 -5.93
CA ALA A 63 -2.70 -10.35 -5.00
C ALA A 63 -1.41 -10.60 -5.79
N SER A 64 -0.57 -9.56 -5.88
CA SER A 64 0.71 -9.61 -6.55
C SER A 64 1.76 -10.15 -5.59
N THR A 65 2.45 -11.23 -5.98
CA THR A 65 3.53 -11.78 -5.15
C THR A 65 4.87 -11.20 -5.58
N VAL A 66 5.59 -10.60 -4.64
CA VAL A 66 6.97 -10.13 -4.82
C VAL A 66 7.90 -11.05 -4.06
N PHE A 67 8.96 -11.50 -4.71
CA PHE A 67 10.00 -12.29 -4.07
C PHE A 67 11.20 -11.40 -3.74
N PHE A 68 11.71 -11.51 -2.52
CA PHE A 68 12.96 -10.92 -2.08
C PHE A 68 13.96 -12.03 -1.75
N LEU A 69 15.02 -12.13 -2.54
CA LEU A 69 16.08 -13.11 -2.36
C LEU A 69 17.24 -12.41 -1.66
N ALA A 70 17.32 -12.61 -0.34
CA ALA A 70 18.42 -12.13 0.48
C ALA A 70 19.67 -12.97 0.25
N ALA A 71 20.83 -12.33 0.19
CA ALA A 71 22.09 -13.05 0.17
C ALA A 71 22.36 -13.70 1.52
N ASP A 72 22.13 -12.97 2.61
CA ASP A 72 22.24 -13.46 3.98
C ASP A 72 21.41 -12.56 4.92
N ALA A 73 20.31 -13.11 5.43
CA ALA A 73 19.39 -12.38 6.31
C ALA A 73 19.98 -12.07 7.70
N SER A 74 21.12 -12.67 8.09
CA SER A 74 21.79 -12.38 9.35
C SER A 74 22.57 -11.06 9.32
N VAL A 75 22.88 -10.55 8.13
CA VAL A 75 23.54 -9.26 7.95
C VAL A 75 22.58 -8.13 8.32
N SER A 76 22.94 -7.30 9.30
CA SER A 76 22.04 -6.29 9.87
C SER A 76 21.41 -5.34 8.84
N HIS A 77 22.15 -4.99 7.79
CA HIS A 77 21.63 -4.18 6.68
C HIS A 77 20.55 -4.90 5.87
N GLN A 78 20.70 -6.21 5.61
CA GLN A 78 19.69 -7.01 4.91
C GLN A 78 18.47 -7.24 5.80
N ALA A 79 18.69 -7.57 7.09
CA ALA A 79 17.61 -7.72 8.07
C ALA A 79 16.73 -6.45 8.15
N SER A 80 17.33 -5.27 8.14
CA SER A 80 16.61 -4.00 8.17
C SER A 80 15.75 -3.79 6.92
N GLN A 81 16.28 -4.11 5.73
CA GLN A 81 15.52 -4.05 4.47
C GLN A 81 14.36 -5.04 4.45
N ILE A 82 14.58 -6.27 4.94
CA ILE A 82 13.55 -7.30 5.05
C ILE A 82 12.39 -6.80 5.93
N LEU A 83 12.69 -6.22 7.10
CA LEU A 83 11.67 -5.69 7.99
C LEU A 83 10.87 -4.54 7.35
N LEU A 84 11.56 -3.64 6.63
CA LEU A 84 10.91 -2.56 5.89
C LEU A 84 9.97 -3.12 4.80
N LEU A 85 10.43 -4.06 3.99
CA LEU A 85 9.62 -4.69 2.96
C LEU A 85 8.41 -5.43 3.54
N GLN A 86 8.57 -6.14 4.66
CA GLN A 86 7.46 -6.79 5.35
C GLN A 86 6.45 -5.80 5.92
N SER A 87 6.92 -4.65 6.42
CA SER A 87 6.02 -3.59 6.89
C SER A 87 5.21 -3.00 5.74
N LEU A 88 5.84 -2.75 4.59
CA LEU A 88 5.20 -2.24 3.39
C LEU A 88 4.19 -3.24 2.82
N ALA A 89 4.55 -4.53 2.74
CA ALA A 89 3.66 -5.57 2.25
C ALA A 89 2.41 -5.72 3.13
N ARG A 90 2.55 -5.60 4.46
CA ARG A 90 1.40 -5.62 5.38
C ARG A 90 0.51 -4.38 5.24
N ALA A 91 1.08 -3.22 4.93
CA ALA A 91 0.34 -1.99 4.73
C ALA A 91 -0.33 -1.91 3.34
N SER A 92 0.16 -2.68 2.35
CA SER A 92 -0.33 -2.65 0.99
C SER A 92 -1.42 -3.71 0.76
N SER A 93 -2.64 -3.27 0.46
CA SER A 93 -3.70 -4.18 0.04
C SER A 93 -3.33 -4.82 -1.30
N GLY A 94 -3.27 -6.16 -1.37
CA GLY A 94 -3.01 -6.89 -2.60
C GLY A 94 -1.53 -7.12 -2.94
N LEU A 95 -0.61 -6.93 -2.00
CA LEU A 95 0.81 -7.29 -2.17
C LEU A 95 1.20 -8.37 -1.16
N THR A 96 1.70 -9.49 -1.67
CA THR A 96 2.29 -10.55 -0.85
C THR A 96 3.80 -10.51 -1.03
N LEU A 97 4.56 -10.48 0.06
CA LEU A 97 6.02 -10.58 0.02
C LEU A 97 6.47 -11.98 0.46
N GLN A 98 7.26 -12.63 -0.38
CA GLN A 98 7.98 -13.86 -0.03
C GLN A 98 9.46 -13.56 0.10
N ILE A 99 10.05 -13.96 1.23
CA ILE A 99 11.48 -13.76 1.49
C ILE A 99 12.16 -15.12 1.48
N ALA A 100 13.23 -15.22 0.71
CA ALA A 100 14.11 -16.37 0.68
C ALA A 100 15.51 -15.93 1.12
N ASP A 101 16.15 -16.72 1.97
CA ASP A 101 17.49 -16.45 2.49
C ASP A 101 18.46 -17.47 1.91
N ALA A 102 19.47 -17.00 1.19
CA ALA A 102 20.49 -17.84 0.58
C ALA A 102 21.61 -18.22 1.55
N ARG A 103 21.74 -17.55 2.71
CA ARG A 103 22.79 -17.80 3.72
C ARG A 103 24.20 -17.85 3.13
N GLY A 104 24.49 -16.94 2.21
CA GLY A 104 25.77 -16.85 1.52
C GLY A 104 26.04 -17.97 0.51
N ASN A 105 25.04 -18.79 0.14
CA ASN A 105 25.20 -19.89 -0.80
C ASN A 105 24.59 -19.57 -2.18
N THR A 106 25.46 -19.42 -3.19
CA THR A 106 25.05 -19.11 -4.57
C THR A 106 24.15 -20.19 -5.20
N ALA A 107 24.40 -21.48 -4.94
CA ALA A 107 23.57 -22.56 -5.49
C ALA A 107 22.15 -22.55 -4.90
N THR A 108 22.04 -22.23 -3.60
CA THR A 108 20.76 -22.03 -2.94
C THR A 108 20.03 -20.82 -3.55
N GLN A 109 20.73 -19.69 -3.74
CA GLN A 109 20.15 -18.51 -4.36
C GLN A 109 19.65 -18.77 -5.79
N ALA A 110 20.43 -19.49 -6.60
CA ALA A 110 20.03 -19.86 -7.96
C ALA A 110 18.76 -20.72 -7.96
N THR A 111 18.66 -21.68 -7.04
CA THR A 111 17.45 -22.52 -6.87
C THR A 111 16.25 -21.67 -6.48
N GLN A 112 16.42 -20.76 -5.53
CA GLN A 112 15.36 -19.83 -5.09
C GLN A 112 14.90 -18.92 -6.23
N LEU A 113 15.83 -18.45 -7.08
CA LEU A 113 15.51 -17.62 -8.23
C LEU A 113 14.68 -18.38 -9.28
N GLN A 114 15.04 -19.64 -9.56
CA GLN A 114 14.28 -20.50 -10.46
C GLN A 114 12.86 -20.76 -9.93
N GLN A 115 12.72 -20.97 -8.61
CA GLN A 115 11.41 -21.13 -7.96
C GLN A 115 10.57 -19.85 -8.08
N ALA A 116 11.16 -18.69 -7.78
CA ALA A 116 10.48 -17.39 -7.89
C ALA A 116 10.04 -17.08 -9.33
N ALA A 117 10.90 -17.37 -10.31
CA ALA A 117 10.58 -17.21 -11.74
C ALA A 117 9.43 -18.13 -12.17
N SER A 118 9.41 -19.37 -11.68
CA SER A 118 8.33 -20.34 -11.99
C SER A 118 7.00 -19.98 -11.32
N ALA A 119 7.04 -19.27 -10.19
CA ALA A 119 5.87 -18.87 -9.42
C ALA A 119 5.08 -17.68 -10.03
N LYS A 120 5.47 -17.17 -11.21
CA LYS A 120 4.87 -15.99 -11.85
C LYS A 120 4.84 -14.77 -10.92
N ALA A 121 5.96 -14.52 -10.24
CA ALA A 121 6.14 -13.35 -9.39
C ALA A 121 5.82 -12.05 -10.16
N ALA A 122 5.15 -11.11 -9.50
CA ALA A 122 4.96 -9.76 -10.02
C ALA A 122 6.30 -9.00 -10.08
N ALA A 123 7.20 -9.26 -9.13
CA ALA A 123 8.57 -8.79 -9.17
C ALA A 123 9.49 -9.74 -8.39
N ILE A 124 10.77 -9.77 -8.76
CA ILE A 124 11.83 -10.48 -8.05
C ILE A 124 12.93 -9.47 -7.75
N ILE A 125 13.21 -9.27 -6.47
CA ILE A 125 14.27 -8.41 -5.96
C ILE A 125 15.38 -9.34 -5.46
N ILE A 126 16.60 -9.14 -5.94
CA ILE A 126 17.74 -10.01 -5.63
C ILE A 126 18.83 -9.16 -5.00
N GLN A 127 19.24 -9.54 -3.79
CA GLN A 127 20.57 -9.18 -3.28
C GLN A 127 21.49 -10.37 -3.56
N PRO A 128 22.43 -10.24 -4.51
CA PRO A 128 23.24 -11.37 -4.92
C PRO A 128 24.22 -11.78 -3.82
N VAL A 129 24.45 -13.08 -3.68
CA VAL A 129 25.53 -13.60 -2.82
C VAL A 129 26.89 -13.12 -3.33
N ASN A 130 27.05 -13.04 -4.65
CA ASN A 130 28.25 -12.53 -5.30
C ASN A 130 27.89 -11.45 -6.31
N ALA A 131 28.47 -10.26 -6.16
CA ALA A 131 28.15 -9.11 -7.03
C ALA A 131 28.44 -9.37 -8.52
N LEU A 132 29.33 -10.32 -8.82
CA LEU A 132 29.67 -10.72 -10.19
C LEU A 132 28.54 -11.49 -10.89
N ASP A 133 27.59 -12.07 -10.17
CA ASP A 133 26.47 -12.83 -10.76
C ASP A 133 25.41 -11.93 -11.43
N LEU A 134 25.54 -10.61 -11.33
CA LEU A 134 24.63 -9.62 -11.94
C LEU A 134 25.21 -8.90 -13.17
N ALA A 135 26.47 -9.17 -13.54
CA ALA A 135 27.21 -8.44 -14.57
C ALA A 135 27.16 -9.12 -15.96
#